data_AF-A0A7Y5QL06-F1
#
_entry.id   AF-A0A7Y5QL06-F1
#
_cell.length_a   1.000
_cell.length_b   1.000
_cell.length_c   1.000
_cell.angle_alpha   90.00
_cell.angle_beta   90.00
_cell.angle_gamma   90.00
#
_symmetry.space_group_name_H-M   'P 1'
#
loop_
_entity.id
_entity.type
_entity.pdbx_description
1 polymer ?
#
loop_
_entity_poly.entity_id
_entity_poly.type
_entity_poly.pdbx_seq_one_letter_code
_entity_poly.pdbx_strand_id
1 'polypeptide(L)'
;MNPEGGIAWYSSNGPEIDVSAPSGYNAESCAGDIVSTDLAGSPGCASSPVGDSDYRSFSGTSAAAPQAAGVAALILAREPGLTQDVVRQRICASADVWGPSYQFGCGKLNAFRALQGFPLTPIIGAPNSVRKTHQCRWIASVTGGIPPYSYAWTVNGQSQGYNQPFLDYAYYGTGSSFTIRVTVTDSFLHANSAQSPPKTVAVSPTAPACGPV
;
A
#
# COMPACT_ATOMS: atom_id res chain seq x y z
N MET A 1 0.12 0.91 21.97
CA MET A 1 -1.18 1.56 22.29
C MET A 1 -1.81 0.86 23.48
N ASN A 2 -2.53 1.61 24.33
CA ASN A 2 -3.32 1.05 25.42
C ASN A 2 -4.69 0.53 24.92
N PRO A 3 -5.48 -0.17 25.77
CA PRO A 3 -6.79 -0.71 25.41
C PRO A 3 -7.79 0.35 24.94
N GLU A 4 -7.67 1.58 25.40
CA GLU A 4 -8.54 2.71 25.02
C GLU A 4 -8.18 3.29 23.64
N GLY A 5 -7.13 2.78 22.99
CA GLY A 5 -6.66 3.26 21.69
C GLY A 5 -5.79 4.52 21.76
N GLY A 6 -5.41 4.96 22.96
CA GLY A 6 -4.42 5.99 23.20
C GLY A 6 -2.98 5.48 23.10
N ILE A 7 -2.03 6.41 23.04
CA ILE A 7 -0.61 6.07 23.18
C ILE A 7 -0.36 5.61 24.61
N ALA A 8 0.38 4.52 24.79
CA ALA A 8 0.67 4.03 26.13
C ALA A 8 1.68 4.98 26.82
N TRP A 9 1.52 5.20 28.12
CA TRP A 9 2.30 6.20 28.88
C TRP A 9 3.81 5.96 28.86
N TYR A 10 4.24 4.70 28.71
CA TYR A 10 5.65 4.31 28.61
C TYR A 10 6.22 4.42 27.19
N SER A 11 5.39 4.69 26.18
CA SER A 11 5.84 4.77 24.80
C SER A 11 6.57 6.08 24.56
N SER A 12 7.78 5.99 24.01
CA SER A 12 8.46 7.15 23.44
C SER A 12 7.65 7.74 22.28
N ASN A 13 7.87 9.03 22.02
CA ASN A 13 7.24 9.78 20.94
C ASN A 13 8.33 10.48 20.12
N GLY A 14 8.11 10.63 18.83
CA GLY A 14 9.05 11.26 17.91
C GLY A 14 8.72 10.98 16.45
N PRO A 15 9.34 11.73 15.51
CA PRO A 15 9.19 11.47 14.08
C PRO A 15 9.76 10.12 13.63
N GLU A 16 10.51 9.41 14.48
CA GLU A 16 11.09 8.10 14.22
C GLU A 16 10.07 6.95 14.30
N ILE A 17 8.86 7.21 14.83
CA ILE A 17 7.81 6.18 14.93
C ILE A 17 7.22 5.89 13.54
N ASP A 18 7.30 4.63 13.11
CA ASP A 18 6.73 4.18 11.83
C ASP A 18 5.26 3.77 11.92
N VAL A 19 4.93 2.95 12.91
CA VAL A 19 3.60 2.36 13.09
C VAL A 19 3.41 2.01 14.56
N SER A 20 2.16 2.01 15.01
CA SER A 20 1.79 1.62 16.35
C SER A 20 0.99 0.32 16.37
N ALA A 21 1.23 -0.52 17.37
CA ALA A 21 0.43 -1.72 17.63
C ALA A 21 0.00 -1.75 19.12
N PRO A 22 -1.03 -2.56 19.46
CA PRO A 22 -1.41 -2.79 20.85
C PRO A 22 -0.22 -3.26 21.70
N SER A 23 -0.05 -2.66 22.87
CA SER A 23 1.08 -2.95 23.76
C SER A 23 0.67 -3.12 25.23
N GLY A 24 -0.62 -3.04 25.54
CA GLY A 24 -1.16 -3.10 26.90
C GLY A 24 -1.05 -1.78 27.66
N TYR A 25 -1.66 -1.71 28.84
CA TYR A 25 -1.66 -0.51 29.70
C TYR A 25 -0.80 -0.66 30.97
N ASN A 26 -0.99 -1.75 31.70
CA ASN A 26 -0.33 -1.98 32.98
C ASN A 26 1.06 -2.60 32.79
N ALA A 27 2.06 -2.05 33.48
CA ALA A 27 3.43 -2.56 33.51
C ALA A 27 3.70 -3.52 34.68
N GLU A 28 2.70 -3.75 35.54
CA GLU A 28 2.84 -4.61 36.72
C GLU A 28 2.89 -6.09 36.35
N SER A 29 3.61 -6.86 37.17
CA SER A 29 3.80 -8.30 36.99
C SER A 29 2.45 -9.00 36.91
N CYS A 30 2.13 -9.50 35.72
CA CYS A 30 0.99 -10.36 35.40
C CYS A 30 -0.39 -9.69 35.30
N ALA A 31 -0.49 -8.35 35.25
CA ALA A 31 -1.75 -7.61 35.20
C ALA A 31 -2.01 -6.78 33.91
N GLY A 32 -1.69 -7.29 32.72
CA GLY A 32 -1.69 -6.55 31.45
C GLY A 32 -2.56 -7.18 30.35
N ASP A 33 -2.86 -6.39 29.31
CA ASP A 33 -3.88 -6.72 28.31
C ASP A 33 -3.35 -7.56 27.13
N ILE A 34 -2.02 -7.71 27.02
CA ILE A 34 -1.38 -8.62 26.06
C ILE A 34 -0.94 -9.86 26.82
N VAL A 35 -1.29 -11.03 26.31
CA VAL A 35 -0.91 -12.31 26.91
C VAL A 35 0.23 -12.92 26.09
N SER A 36 1.26 -13.41 26.77
CA SER A 36 2.40 -14.12 26.18
C SER A 36 2.67 -15.41 26.94
N THR A 37 3.39 -16.34 26.31
CA THR A 37 3.83 -17.58 26.97
C THR A 37 4.77 -17.27 28.13
N ASP A 38 4.68 -18.05 29.20
CA ASP A 38 5.57 -18.00 30.36
C ASP A 38 6.40 -19.29 30.49
N LEU A 39 7.33 -19.31 31.45
CA LEU A 39 8.01 -20.53 31.85
C LEU A 39 7.01 -21.51 32.46
N ALA A 40 7.05 -22.77 32.02
CA ALA A 40 6.16 -23.80 32.55
C ALA A 40 6.49 -24.13 34.02
N GLY A 41 5.44 -24.33 34.82
CA GLY A 41 5.55 -24.76 36.22
C GLY A 41 5.94 -23.65 37.20
N SER A 42 6.59 -24.03 38.32
CA SER A 42 6.96 -23.09 39.40
C SER A 42 7.91 -21.93 39.04
N PRO A 43 8.71 -21.99 37.94
CA PRO A 43 9.48 -20.83 37.49
C PRO A 43 8.65 -19.73 36.81
N GLY A 44 7.43 -20.04 36.38
CA GLY A 44 6.50 -19.08 35.76
C GLY A 44 5.69 -18.27 36.77
N CYS A 45 4.95 -17.30 36.27
CA CYS A 45 4.03 -16.49 37.07
C CYS A 45 2.84 -17.35 37.54
N ALA A 46 2.74 -17.54 38.85
CA ALA A 46 1.65 -18.31 39.46
C ALA A 46 0.26 -17.64 39.32
N SER A 47 0.21 -16.34 39.03
CA SER A 47 -1.03 -15.57 38.84
C SER A 47 -1.25 -15.24 37.36
N SER A 48 -1.63 -16.26 36.58
CA SER A 48 -1.95 -16.09 35.16
C SER A 48 -3.24 -15.28 34.94
N PRO A 49 -3.25 -14.36 33.97
CA PRO A 49 -4.45 -13.59 33.61
C PRO A 49 -5.57 -14.45 33.01
N VAL A 50 -5.27 -15.67 32.56
CA VAL A 50 -6.20 -16.57 31.86
C VAL A 50 -6.45 -17.88 32.59
N GLY A 51 -5.98 -18.01 33.84
CA GLY A 51 -6.12 -19.23 34.64
C GLY A 51 -5.20 -20.38 34.23
N ASP A 52 -4.23 -20.11 33.36
CA ASP A 52 -3.24 -21.07 32.87
C ASP A 52 -1.82 -20.56 33.16
N SER A 53 -1.10 -21.23 34.07
CA SER A 53 0.23 -20.82 34.54
C SER A 53 1.30 -20.75 33.45
N ASP A 54 1.04 -21.32 32.27
CA ASP A 54 1.96 -21.27 31.14
C ASP A 54 1.81 -19.96 30.32
N TYR A 55 0.96 -19.04 30.78
CA TYR A 55 0.77 -17.72 30.20
C TYR A 55 0.89 -16.61 31.25
N ARG A 56 1.45 -15.49 30.81
CA ARG A 56 1.58 -14.28 31.61
C ARG A 56 1.13 -13.06 30.84
N SER A 57 0.72 -12.04 31.58
CA SER A 57 0.54 -10.72 31.00
C SER A 57 1.88 -10.09 30.61
N PHE A 58 1.88 -9.37 29.51
CA PHE A 58 3.02 -8.65 28.99
C PHE A 58 2.58 -7.26 28.54
N SER A 59 3.48 -6.29 28.65
CA SER A 59 3.24 -4.95 28.16
C SER A 59 4.55 -4.26 27.81
N GLY A 60 4.46 -3.11 27.15
CA GLY A 60 5.61 -2.37 26.65
C GLY A 60 5.68 -2.39 25.12
N THR A 61 6.51 -1.52 24.55
CA THR A 61 6.75 -1.49 23.11
C THR A 61 7.30 -2.82 22.58
N SER A 62 7.99 -3.60 23.43
CA SER A 62 8.39 -4.98 23.16
C SER A 62 7.21 -5.92 22.86
N ALA A 63 6.00 -5.62 23.31
CA ALA A 63 4.79 -6.38 22.96
C ALA A 63 4.20 -5.96 21.60
N ALA A 64 4.41 -4.71 21.20
CA ALA A 64 4.01 -4.19 19.89
C ALA A 64 4.95 -4.63 18.75
N ALA A 65 6.26 -4.63 19.01
CA ALA A 65 7.29 -5.00 18.03
C ALA A 65 7.06 -6.37 17.34
N PRO A 66 6.80 -7.49 18.05
CA PRO A 66 6.57 -8.79 17.41
C PRO A 66 5.30 -8.83 16.57
N GLN A 67 4.29 -7.99 16.85
CA GLN A 67 3.10 -7.89 16.01
C GLN A 67 3.45 -7.26 14.65
N ALA A 68 4.21 -6.16 14.64
CA ALA A 68 4.70 -5.55 13.41
C ALA A 68 5.62 -6.50 12.63
N ALA A 69 6.52 -7.21 13.32
CA ALA A 69 7.38 -8.22 12.72
C ALA A 69 6.58 -9.40 12.13
N GLY A 70 5.51 -9.84 12.80
CA GLY A 70 4.60 -10.86 12.29
C GLY A 70 3.88 -10.43 11.02
N VAL A 71 3.40 -9.19 10.94
CA VAL A 71 2.80 -8.65 9.71
C VAL A 71 3.82 -8.57 8.58
N ALA A 72 5.05 -8.10 8.86
CA ALA A 72 6.14 -8.09 7.90
C ALA A 72 6.44 -9.51 7.36
N ALA A 73 6.49 -10.51 8.25
CA ALA A 73 6.69 -11.90 7.87
C ALA A 73 5.54 -12.45 7.01
N LEU A 74 4.29 -12.12 7.32
CA LEU A 74 3.14 -12.53 6.51
C LEU A 74 3.16 -11.89 5.11
N ILE A 75 3.56 -10.61 5.01
CA ILE A 75 3.78 -9.93 3.73
C ILE A 75 4.83 -10.71 2.92
N LEU A 76 5.99 -10.99 3.51
CA LEU A 76 7.09 -11.71 2.85
C LEU A 76 6.75 -13.17 2.53
N ALA A 77 5.92 -13.83 3.34
CA ALA A 77 5.44 -15.18 3.06
C ALA A 77 4.56 -15.22 1.81
N ARG A 78 3.75 -14.18 1.59
CA ARG A 78 2.91 -14.03 0.39
C ARG A 78 3.71 -13.57 -0.82
N GLU A 79 4.65 -12.67 -0.61
CA GLU A 79 5.47 -12.04 -1.63
C GLU A 79 6.94 -12.04 -1.17
N PRO A 80 7.72 -13.11 -1.45
CA PRO A 80 9.07 -13.28 -0.89
C PRO A 80 10.15 -12.40 -1.53
N GLY A 81 9.85 -11.77 -2.68
CA GLY A 81 10.81 -10.91 -3.40
C GLY A 81 10.86 -9.46 -2.91
N LEU A 82 10.08 -9.10 -1.90
CA LEU A 82 9.96 -7.71 -1.43
C LEU A 82 11.18 -7.33 -0.57
N THR A 83 11.69 -6.11 -0.73
CA THR A 83 12.76 -5.58 0.14
C THR A 83 12.19 -5.02 1.44
N GLN A 84 13.04 -4.86 2.46
CA GLN A 84 12.67 -4.30 3.77
C GLN A 84 11.93 -2.96 3.65
N ASP A 85 12.48 -2.02 2.87
CA ASP A 85 11.90 -0.68 2.72
C ASP A 85 10.46 -0.74 2.25
N VAL A 86 10.16 -1.69 1.36
CA VAL A 86 8.83 -1.75 0.81
C VAL A 86 7.84 -2.51 1.67
N VAL A 87 8.31 -3.48 2.45
CA VAL A 87 7.52 -4.06 3.53
C VAL A 87 7.15 -2.98 4.55
N ARG A 88 8.10 -2.11 4.92
CA ARG A 88 7.86 -0.95 5.80
C ARG A 88 6.83 0.02 5.20
N GLN A 89 6.97 0.39 3.92
CA GLN A 89 6.00 1.25 3.24
C GLN A 89 4.61 0.62 3.16
N ARG A 90 4.51 -0.68 2.87
CA ARG A 90 3.22 -1.39 2.83
C ARG A 90 2.55 -1.40 4.20
N ILE A 91 3.29 -1.66 5.26
CA ILE A 91 2.79 -1.58 6.64
C ILE A 91 2.28 -0.17 6.92
N CYS A 92 3.07 0.86 6.61
CA CYS A 92 2.69 2.26 6.81
C CYS A 92 1.42 2.66 6.03
N ALA A 93 1.37 2.38 4.72
CA ALA A 93 0.25 2.75 3.86
C ALA A 93 -1.05 2.00 4.20
N SER A 94 -0.93 0.80 4.79
CA SER A 94 -2.07 -0.03 5.18
C SER A 94 -2.57 0.23 6.59
N ALA A 95 -1.80 0.95 7.40
CA ALA A 95 -2.17 1.30 8.76
C ALA A 95 -3.48 2.10 8.79
N ASP A 96 -4.27 1.88 9.83
CA ASP A 96 -5.44 2.72 10.08
C ASP A 96 -4.95 4.04 10.64
N VAL A 97 -5.30 5.15 9.97
CA VAL A 97 -4.94 6.50 10.41
C VAL A 97 -5.38 6.70 11.85
N TRP A 98 -4.44 7.04 12.72
CA TRP A 98 -4.68 7.06 14.16
C TRP A 98 -3.85 8.12 14.84
N GLY A 99 -4.52 9.08 15.48
CA GLY A 99 -3.85 10.13 16.26
C GLY A 99 -2.80 10.92 15.47
N PRO A 100 -1.94 11.67 16.17
CA PRO A 100 -0.85 12.41 15.54
C PRO A 100 0.35 11.51 15.20
N SER A 101 1.01 11.80 14.08
CA SER A 101 2.08 10.95 13.54
C SER A 101 3.31 10.82 14.44
N TYR A 102 3.63 11.82 15.27
CA TYR A 102 4.74 11.72 16.22
C TYR A 102 4.48 10.73 17.37
N GLN A 103 3.24 10.25 17.54
CA GLN A 103 2.88 9.23 18.54
C GLN A 103 2.59 7.87 17.89
N PHE A 104 1.97 7.87 16.71
CA PHE A 104 1.46 6.65 16.07
C PHE A 104 2.12 6.32 14.74
N GLY A 105 3.05 7.16 14.25
CA GLY A 105 3.63 7.04 12.93
C GLY A 105 2.57 7.17 11.84
N CYS A 106 2.50 6.19 10.94
CA CYS A 106 1.46 6.11 9.92
C CYS A 106 0.10 5.69 10.49
N GLY A 107 0.04 5.23 11.74
CA GLY A 107 -1.18 4.86 12.44
C GLY A 107 -1.13 3.48 13.10
N LYS A 108 -2.31 2.90 13.33
CA LYS A 108 -2.45 1.56 13.92
C LYS A 108 -2.19 0.47 12.89
N LEU A 109 -1.31 -0.47 13.22
CA LEU A 109 -0.98 -1.64 12.42
C LEU A 109 -2.26 -2.41 12.01
N ASN A 110 -2.42 -2.67 10.71
CA ASN A 110 -3.56 -3.39 10.16
C ASN A 110 -3.09 -4.54 9.24
N ALA A 111 -3.01 -5.75 9.81
CA ALA A 111 -2.52 -6.94 9.11
C ALA A 111 -3.37 -7.30 7.88
N PHE A 112 -4.70 -7.15 7.97
CA PHE A 112 -5.61 -7.51 6.89
C PHE A 112 -5.39 -6.61 5.67
N ARG A 113 -5.36 -5.29 5.86
CA ARG A 113 -5.09 -4.33 4.78
C ARG A 113 -3.67 -4.49 4.23
N ALA A 114 -2.69 -4.78 5.09
CA ALA A 114 -1.33 -5.07 4.68
C ALA A 114 -1.25 -6.29 3.74
N LEU A 115 -2.06 -7.33 3.98
CA LEU A 115 -2.07 -8.55 3.18
C LEU A 115 -2.95 -8.48 1.94
N GLN A 116 -3.91 -7.56 1.86
CA GLN A 116 -4.64 -7.29 0.62
C GLN A 116 -3.72 -6.72 -0.47
N GLY A 117 -2.62 -6.09 -0.07
CA GLY A 117 -1.77 -5.32 -0.97
C GLY A 117 -2.47 -4.07 -1.49
N PHE A 118 -1.76 -3.30 -2.31
CA PHE A 118 -2.35 -2.17 -3.04
C PHE A 118 -2.37 -2.54 -4.53
N PRO A 119 -3.39 -3.30 -5.01
CA PRO A 119 -3.43 -3.72 -6.40
C PRO A 119 -3.44 -2.49 -7.31
N LEU A 120 -2.39 -2.36 -8.11
CA LEU A 120 -2.21 -1.24 -9.00
C LEU A 120 -3.24 -1.36 -10.14
N THR A 121 -4.10 -0.35 -10.29
CA THR A 121 -5.17 -0.37 -11.28
C THR A 121 -5.14 0.92 -12.11
N PRO A 122 -4.45 0.92 -13.26
CA PRO A 122 -4.43 2.05 -14.16
C PRO A 122 -5.61 2.03 -15.15
N ILE A 123 -6.21 3.19 -15.36
CA ILE A 123 -7.27 3.41 -16.36
C ILE A 123 -6.91 4.59 -17.26
N ILE A 124 -7.35 4.55 -18.52
CA ILE A 124 -7.11 5.63 -19.50
C ILE A 124 -8.39 6.45 -19.69
N GLY A 125 -8.31 7.75 -19.38
CA GLY A 125 -9.38 8.71 -19.59
C GLY A 125 -9.71 8.98 -21.06
N ALA A 126 -10.71 9.83 -21.32
CA ALA A 126 -11.06 10.33 -22.66
C ALA A 126 -9.84 10.95 -23.40
N PRO A 127 -9.88 11.12 -24.75
CA PRO A 127 -10.99 10.90 -25.68
C PRO A 127 -11.20 9.45 -26.16
N ASN A 128 -12.41 9.15 -26.65
CA ASN A 128 -12.78 7.85 -27.24
C ASN A 128 -12.84 7.89 -28.78
N SER A 129 -12.84 9.09 -29.37
CA SER A 129 -12.75 9.29 -30.81
C SER A 129 -11.91 10.50 -31.12
N VAL A 130 -11.18 10.46 -32.23
CA VAL A 130 -10.29 11.54 -32.68
C VAL A 130 -10.37 11.72 -34.18
N ARG A 131 -9.96 12.90 -34.64
CA ARG A 131 -9.68 13.16 -36.06
C ARG A 131 -8.28 12.68 -36.39
N LYS A 132 -8.08 12.26 -37.64
CA LYS A 132 -6.74 11.94 -38.15
C LYS A 132 -5.84 13.18 -38.02
N THR A 133 -4.55 12.95 -37.75
CA THR A 133 -3.48 13.96 -37.62
C THR A 133 -3.67 15.04 -36.54
N HIS A 134 -4.75 14.99 -35.76
CA HIS A 134 -4.94 15.90 -34.63
C HIS A 134 -4.30 15.30 -33.39
N GLN A 135 -3.49 16.10 -32.69
CA GLN A 135 -2.88 15.69 -31.43
C GLN A 135 -3.92 15.76 -30.31
N CYS A 136 -3.98 14.69 -29.52
CA CYS A 136 -4.90 14.55 -28.40
C CYS A 136 -4.13 14.04 -27.18
N ARG A 137 -4.57 14.43 -25.99
CA ARG A 137 -4.02 13.96 -24.72
C ARG A 137 -4.91 12.88 -24.11
N TRP A 138 -4.29 11.79 -23.68
CA TRP A 138 -4.89 10.81 -22.77
C TRP A 138 -4.20 10.89 -21.42
N ILE A 139 -4.97 10.83 -20.34
CA ILE A 139 -4.46 10.83 -18.97
C ILE A 139 -4.68 9.44 -18.37
N ALA A 140 -3.65 8.91 -17.70
CA ALA A 140 -3.75 7.71 -16.87
C ALA A 140 -4.16 8.11 -15.45
N SER A 141 -5.25 7.52 -14.95
CA SER A 141 -5.60 7.58 -13.54
C SER A 141 -5.25 6.25 -12.88
N VAL A 142 -4.69 6.30 -11.68
CA VAL A 142 -4.14 5.14 -10.99
C VAL A 142 -4.77 5.04 -9.61
N THR A 143 -5.28 3.86 -9.26
CA THR A 143 -5.69 3.50 -7.90
C THR A 143 -4.86 2.33 -7.38
N GLY A 144 -4.68 2.25 -6.06
CA GLY A 144 -3.73 1.30 -5.46
C GLY A 144 -2.28 1.63 -5.83
N GLY A 145 -1.38 0.66 -5.70
CA GLY A 145 0.06 0.86 -5.75
C GLY A 145 0.61 1.81 -4.68
N ILE A 146 1.93 2.00 -4.70
CA ILE A 146 2.65 2.95 -3.85
C ILE A 146 3.39 3.99 -4.73
N PRO A 147 3.03 5.28 -4.69
CA PRO A 147 3.71 6.31 -5.47
C PRO A 147 5.17 6.51 -5.00
N PRO A 148 6.07 7.05 -5.85
CA PRO A 148 5.82 7.54 -7.21
C PRO A 148 5.59 6.41 -8.23
N TYR A 149 4.87 6.73 -9.30
CA TYR A 149 4.60 5.81 -10.41
C TYR A 149 5.48 6.13 -11.62
N SER A 150 5.89 5.08 -12.34
CA SER A 150 6.42 5.19 -13.70
C SER A 150 5.42 4.65 -14.72
N TYR A 151 5.43 5.21 -15.92
CA TYR A 151 4.48 4.94 -16.98
C TYR A 151 5.20 4.43 -18.23
N ALA A 152 4.57 3.51 -18.95
CA ALA A 152 4.99 3.06 -20.26
C ALA A 152 3.77 2.95 -21.18
N TRP A 153 3.69 3.84 -22.16
CA TRP A 153 2.57 3.90 -23.09
C TRP A 153 2.84 3.12 -24.38
N THR A 154 1.81 2.43 -24.87
CA THR A 154 1.85 1.76 -26.17
C THR A 154 0.64 2.15 -27.01
N VAL A 155 0.87 2.28 -28.33
CA VAL A 155 -0.18 2.47 -29.34
C VAL A 155 -0.07 1.33 -30.34
N ASN A 156 -1.15 0.56 -30.53
CA ASN A 156 -1.17 -0.67 -31.32
C ASN A 156 -0.02 -1.64 -30.93
N GLY A 157 0.29 -1.71 -29.63
CA GLY A 157 1.39 -2.52 -29.08
C GLY A 157 2.79 -1.94 -29.26
N GLN A 158 2.96 -0.81 -29.96
CA GLN A 158 4.25 -0.15 -30.15
C GLN A 158 4.51 0.86 -29.04
N SER A 159 5.68 0.78 -28.39
CA SER A 159 6.10 1.71 -27.34
C SER A 159 6.22 3.13 -27.86
N GLN A 160 5.74 4.10 -27.07
CA GLN A 160 5.83 5.53 -27.38
C GLN A 160 6.97 6.25 -26.64
N GLY A 161 7.66 5.57 -25.71
CA GLY A 161 8.77 6.17 -24.94
C GLY A 161 8.35 7.21 -23.88
N TYR A 162 7.06 7.30 -23.55
CA TYR A 162 6.53 8.22 -22.53
C TYR A 162 6.61 7.60 -21.14
N ASN A 163 7.25 8.32 -20.20
CA ASN A 163 7.22 8.06 -18.75
C ASN A 163 6.57 9.24 -18.01
N GLN A 164 5.30 9.50 -18.34
CA GLN A 164 4.49 10.57 -17.77
C GLN A 164 3.06 10.05 -17.54
N PRO A 165 2.26 10.65 -16.64
CA PRO A 165 0.87 10.26 -16.41
C PRO A 165 -0.07 10.60 -17.57
N PHE A 166 0.46 11.08 -18.70
CA PHE A 166 -0.29 11.38 -19.91
C PHE A 166 0.49 10.96 -21.17
N LEU A 167 -0.26 10.77 -22.25
CA LEU A 167 0.23 10.54 -23.61
C LEU A 167 -0.36 11.59 -24.54
N ASP A 168 0.48 12.36 -25.21
CA ASP A 168 0.08 13.20 -26.33
C ASP A 168 0.38 12.48 -27.64
N TYR A 169 -0.66 12.21 -28.43
CA TYR A 169 -0.52 11.40 -29.64
C TYR A 169 -1.47 11.86 -30.76
N ALA A 170 -0.98 11.79 -32.00
CA ALA A 170 -1.75 12.02 -33.23
C ALA A 170 -1.71 10.75 -34.10
N TYR A 171 -2.86 10.30 -34.59
CA TYR A 171 -2.93 9.10 -35.43
C TYR A 171 -2.73 9.42 -36.92
N TYR A 172 -1.78 8.74 -37.56
CA TYR A 172 -1.45 8.90 -38.98
C TYR A 172 -1.81 7.69 -39.87
N GLY A 173 -2.24 6.58 -39.27
CA GLY A 173 -2.57 5.36 -40.01
C GLY A 173 -3.82 5.46 -40.88
N THR A 174 -4.14 4.38 -41.58
CA THR A 174 -5.31 4.27 -42.49
C THR A 174 -6.50 3.55 -41.86
N GLY A 175 -6.35 3.01 -40.65
CA GLY A 175 -7.41 2.29 -39.94
C GLY A 175 -8.50 3.21 -39.38
N SER A 176 -9.67 2.63 -39.13
CA SER A 176 -10.82 3.30 -38.49
C SER A 176 -10.70 3.36 -36.95
N SER A 177 -9.68 2.74 -36.37
CA SER A 177 -9.40 2.79 -34.94
C SER A 177 -7.93 2.45 -34.62
N PHE A 178 -7.53 2.75 -33.39
CA PHE A 178 -6.28 2.28 -32.80
C PHE A 178 -6.48 1.98 -31.31
N THR A 179 -5.57 1.20 -30.73
CA THR A 179 -5.64 0.79 -29.32
C THR A 179 -4.50 1.40 -28.53
N ILE A 180 -4.82 2.01 -27.39
CA ILE A 180 -3.86 2.52 -26.42
C ILE A 180 -3.85 1.61 -25.20
N ARG A 181 -2.65 1.35 -24.65
CA ARG A 181 -2.47 0.78 -23.31
C ARG A 181 -1.41 1.55 -22.56
N VAL A 182 -1.56 1.62 -21.25
CA VAL A 182 -0.51 2.11 -20.34
C VAL A 182 -0.18 1.00 -19.36
N THR A 183 1.11 0.71 -19.22
CA THR A 183 1.63 -0.06 -18.11
C THR A 183 2.12 0.93 -17.06
N VAL A 184 1.56 0.84 -15.86
CA VAL A 184 2.03 1.63 -14.71
C VAL A 184 2.81 0.68 -13.83
N THR A 185 3.92 1.16 -13.31
CA THR A 185 4.73 0.46 -12.31
C THR A 185 4.84 1.38 -11.10
N ASP A 186 4.58 0.85 -9.92
CA ASP A 186 4.74 1.60 -8.69
C ASP A 186 6.19 1.56 -8.17
N SER A 187 6.46 2.31 -7.10
CA SER A 187 7.81 2.46 -6.54
C SER A 187 8.34 1.21 -5.81
N PHE A 188 7.58 0.11 -5.84
CA PHE A 188 7.94 -1.13 -5.16
C PHE A 188 9.13 -1.81 -5.86
N LEU A 189 10.21 -2.12 -5.13
CA LEU A 189 11.38 -2.84 -5.70
C LEU A 189 11.00 -4.30 -6.02
N HIS A 190 10.70 -4.52 -7.31
CA HIS A 190 9.91 -5.59 -7.95
C HIS A 190 8.46 -5.20 -8.24
N ALA A 191 8.32 -4.04 -8.92
CA ALA A 191 7.38 -3.74 -9.98
C ALA A 191 6.03 -4.44 -9.82
N ASN A 192 5.21 -3.96 -8.89
CA ASN A 192 3.79 -4.16 -9.09
C ASN A 192 3.45 -3.35 -10.36
N SER A 193 3.49 -4.04 -11.49
CA SER A 193 3.19 -3.47 -12.79
C SER A 193 1.82 -3.94 -13.18
N ALA A 194 0.95 -3.00 -13.51
CA ALA A 194 -0.36 -3.31 -14.01
C ALA A 194 -0.54 -2.61 -15.35
N GLN A 195 -1.15 -3.31 -16.29
CA GLN A 195 -1.52 -2.75 -17.56
C GLN A 195 -3.00 -2.38 -17.55
N SER A 196 -3.34 -1.23 -18.11
CA SER A 196 -4.73 -0.85 -18.27
C SER A 196 -5.47 -1.83 -19.19
N PRO A 197 -6.80 -1.96 -19.06
CA PRO A 197 -7.62 -2.47 -20.14
C PRO A 197 -7.30 -1.76 -21.47
N PRO A 198 -7.44 -2.43 -22.62
CA PRO A 198 -7.21 -1.80 -23.92
C PRO A 198 -8.21 -0.66 -24.14
N LYS A 199 -7.71 0.52 -24.48
CA LYS A 199 -8.55 1.63 -24.90
C LYS A 199 -8.60 1.69 -26.41
N THR A 200 -9.73 1.31 -27.01
CA THR A 200 -9.97 1.48 -28.44
C THR A 200 -10.48 2.89 -28.71
N VAL A 201 -9.77 3.61 -29.57
CA VAL A 201 -10.11 4.98 -29.99
C VAL A 201 -10.56 4.93 -31.45
N ALA A 202 -11.77 5.42 -31.72
CA ALA A 202 -12.29 5.52 -33.08
C ALA A 202 -11.68 6.71 -33.84
N VAL A 203 -11.38 6.52 -35.12
CA VAL A 203 -10.89 7.59 -36.00
C VAL A 203 -12.05 8.02 -36.89
N SER A 204 -12.51 9.26 -36.74
CA SER A 204 -13.62 9.81 -37.52
C SER A 204 -13.35 11.27 -37.91
N PRO A 205 -13.64 11.67 -39.17
CA PRO A 205 -13.62 13.07 -39.57
C PRO A 205 -14.59 13.95 -38.75
N THR A 206 -15.68 13.36 -38.23
CA THR A 206 -16.70 14.05 -37.45
C THR A 206 -16.46 14.02 -35.94
N ALA A 207 -15.35 13.43 -35.48
CA ALA A 207 -15.03 13.44 -34.06
C ALA A 207 -14.90 14.88 -33.52
N PRO A 208 -15.24 15.13 -32.25
CA PRO A 208 -14.96 16.40 -31.61
C PRO A 208 -13.48 16.76 -31.71
N ALA A 209 -13.17 18.06 -31.80
CA ALA A 209 -11.79 18.50 -31.66
C ALA A 209 -11.31 18.19 -30.24
N CYS A 210 -10.12 17.62 -30.11
CA CYS A 210 -9.45 17.53 -28.82
C CYS A 210 -9.14 18.96 -28.33
N GLY A 211 -9.32 19.21 -27.03
CA GLY A 211 -8.92 20.49 -26.43
C GLY A 211 -7.42 20.75 -26.57
N PRO A 212 -6.96 22.00 -26.36
CA PRO A 212 -5.53 22.31 -26.40
C PRO A 212 -4.76 21.41 -25.41
N VAL A 213 -3.66 20.84 -25.88
CA VAL A 213 -2.73 19.98 -25.11
C VAL A 213 -1.66 20.82 -24.41
#